data_AF-A0A550GK63-F1
#
_entry.id   AF-A0A550GK63-F1
#
_cell.length_a   1.000
_cell.length_b   1.000
_cell.length_c   1.000
_cell.angle_alpha   90.00
_cell.angle_beta   90.00
_cell.angle_gamma   90.00
#
_symmetry.space_group_name_H-M   'P 1'
#
loop_
_entity.id
_entity.type
_entity.pdbx_description
1 polymer ?
#
loop_
_entity_poly.entity_id
_entity_poly.type
_entity_poly.pdbx_seq_one_letter_code
_entity_poly.pdbx_strand_id
1 'polypeptide(L)'
;RERNLLVIPITVAEVDEDDYASTPPDNAYGEYVDQGAYVFSVSREDGIELRGRVTHIDDPETFLKSGYYFESDLFVERSLYIEESLYTISRGMLKVNSLADLTEIASVPLP
;
A
#
# COMPACT_ATOMS: atom_id res chain seq x y z
N ARG A 1 -3.69 -19.70 -15.93
CA ARG A 1 -2.50 -18.96 -16.42
C ARG A 1 -1.96 -18.17 -15.25
N GLU A 2 -0.68 -18.30 -14.92
CA GLU A 2 -0.02 -17.40 -13.96
C GLU A 2 0.03 -16.00 -14.57
N ARG A 3 -0.37 -14.98 -13.80
CA ARG A 3 -0.43 -13.58 -14.27
C ARG A 3 0.90 -12.83 -14.10
N ASN A 4 1.93 -13.48 -13.54
CA ASN A 4 3.21 -12.84 -13.24
C ASN A 4 3.04 -11.58 -12.35
N LEU A 5 2.12 -11.66 -11.38
CA LEU A 5 1.82 -10.57 -10.45
C LEU A 5 2.16 -10.99 -9.02
N LEU A 6 2.73 -10.06 -8.29
CA LEU A 6 2.94 -10.15 -6.85
C LEU A 6 2.25 -8.95 -6.21
N VAL A 7 1.31 -9.21 -5.29
CA VAL A 7 0.59 -8.14 -4.57
C VAL A 7 0.84 -8.28 -3.09
N ILE A 8 1.42 -7.25 -2.49
CA ILE A 8 1.84 -7.26 -1.08
C ILE A 8 1.22 -6.04 -0.38
N PRO A 9 0.47 -6.23 0.71
CA PRO A 9 0.13 -5.13 1.60
C PRO A 9 1.37 -4.60 2.32
N ILE A 10 1.65 -3.31 2.19
CA ILE A 10 2.85 -2.66 2.71
C ILE A 10 2.44 -1.37 3.45
N THR A 11 3.07 -1.15 4.60
CA THR A 11 3.13 0.15 5.27
C THR A 11 4.53 0.71 5.11
N VAL A 12 4.65 1.92 4.59
CA VAL A 12 5.94 2.58 4.37
C VAL A 12 6.15 3.65 5.43
N ALA A 13 7.34 3.63 6.03
CA ALA A 13 7.84 4.70 6.88
C ALA A 13 9.18 5.17 6.32
N GLU A 14 9.35 6.48 6.20
CA GLU A 14 10.55 7.11 5.66
C GLU A 14 11.22 7.98 6.73
N VAL A 15 12.54 7.93 6.78
CA VAL A 15 13.33 8.83 7.65
C VAL A 15 13.61 10.08 6.84
N ASP A 16 13.14 11.23 7.32
CA ASP A 16 13.54 12.52 6.77
C ASP A 16 14.95 12.86 7.29
N GLU A 17 15.92 13.01 6.38
CA GLU A 17 17.29 13.38 6.75
C GLU A 17 17.37 14.82 7.26
N ASP A 18 16.45 15.70 6.85
CA ASP A 18 16.44 17.12 7.24
C ASP A 18 16.05 17.32 8.72
N ASP A 19 15.42 16.32 9.35
CA ASP A 19 15.11 16.32 10.78
C ASP A 19 16.37 16.15 11.67
N TYR A 20 17.51 15.82 11.07
CA TYR A 20 18.75 15.55 11.78
C TYR A 20 19.84 16.55 11.38
N ALA A 21 20.55 17.09 12.39
CA ALA A 21 21.69 17.99 12.16
C ALA A 21 22.91 17.30 11.49
N SER A 22 22.86 15.99 11.34
CA SER A 22 23.86 15.10 10.74
C SER A 22 23.16 13.85 10.19
N THR A 23 23.90 12.91 9.59
CA THR A 23 23.32 11.62 9.15
C THR A 23 22.45 10.99 10.24
N PRO A 24 21.21 10.55 9.93
CA PRO A 24 20.34 9.88 10.88
C PRO A 24 21.03 8.66 11.51
N PRO A 25 20.83 8.39 12.81
CA PRO A 25 21.40 7.22 13.46
C PRO A 25 20.77 5.92 12.93
N ASP A 26 21.46 4.78 13.06
CA ASP A 26 20.99 3.47 12.58
C ASP A 26 19.63 3.05 13.18
N ASN A 27 19.26 3.61 14.33
CA ASN A 27 17.99 3.38 15.03
C ASN A 27 16.99 4.54 14.84
N ALA A 28 17.16 5.38 13.82
CA ALA A 28 16.19 6.40 13.46
C ALA A 28 14.83 5.75 13.14
N TYR A 29 13.78 6.39 13.61
CA TYR A 29 12.40 6.00 13.28
C TYR A 29 11.93 6.83 12.10
N GLY A 30 11.32 6.17 11.13
CA GLY A 30 10.66 6.84 10.01
C GLY A 30 9.25 7.27 10.38
N GLU A 31 8.79 8.34 9.75
CA GLU A 31 7.40 8.76 9.76
C GLU A 31 6.62 7.97 8.72
N TYR A 32 5.39 7.60 9.03
CA TYR A 32 4.54 6.88 8.08
C TYR A 32 4.21 7.79 6.90
N VAL A 33 4.36 7.28 5.68
CA VAL A 33 4.12 8.06 4.45
C VAL A 33 3.14 7.39 3.50
N ASP A 34 2.94 6.08 3.62
CA ASP A 34 2.03 5.34 2.74
C ASP A 34 1.54 4.04 3.40
N GLN A 35 0.34 3.61 2.99
CA GLN A 35 -0.21 2.32 3.34
C GLN A 35 -1.14 1.82 2.24
N GLY A 36 -0.89 0.61 1.74
CA GLY A 36 -1.75 -0.01 0.74
C GLY A 36 -1.20 -1.32 0.18
N ALA A 37 -1.88 -1.86 -0.82
CA ALA A 37 -1.39 -2.99 -1.62
C ALA A 37 -0.49 -2.50 -2.74
N TYR A 38 0.76 -2.96 -2.74
CA TYR A 38 1.74 -2.71 -3.78
C TYR A 38 1.65 -3.84 -4.81
N VAL A 39 1.40 -3.47 -6.07
CA VAL A 39 1.21 -4.40 -7.17
C VAL A 39 2.47 -4.41 -8.02
N PHE A 40 3.13 -5.55 -8.09
CA PHE A 40 4.35 -5.75 -8.86
C PHE A 40 4.11 -6.67 -10.06
N SER A 41 4.74 -6.37 -11.18
CA SER A 41 4.98 -7.32 -12.26
C SER A 41 6.27 -8.09 -11.98
N VAL A 42 6.26 -9.40 -12.25
CA VAL A 42 7.40 -10.30 -12.03
C VAL A 42 7.75 -11.01 -13.33
N SER A 43 8.88 -10.66 -13.94
CA SER A 43 9.36 -11.30 -15.17
C SER A 43 10.81 -11.75 -15.03
N ARG A 44 11.28 -12.62 -15.93
CA ARG A 44 12.70 -13.02 -15.98
C ARG A 44 13.58 -11.93 -16.61
N GLU A 45 13.01 -11.08 -17.44
CA GLU A 45 13.72 -10.08 -18.23
C GLU A 45 13.90 -8.78 -17.42
N ASP A 46 12.83 -8.34 -16.76
CA ASP A 46 12.75 -7.05 -16.04
C ASP A 46 12.83 -7.22 -14.51
N GLY A 47 12.69 -8.45 -14.00
CA GLY A 47 12.72 -8.73 -12.58
C GLY A 47 11.40 -8.36 -11.90
N ILE A 48 11.46 -7.62 -10.79
CA ILE A 48 10.30 -7.19 -10.00
C ILE A 48 10.13 -5.68 -10.18
N GLU A 49 9.06 -5.28 -10.85
CA GLU A 49 8.78 -3.87 -11.14
C GLU A 49 7.47 -3.43 -10.48
N LEU A 50 7.48 -2.24 -9.87
CA LEU A 50 6.26 -1.66 -9.29
C LEU A 50 5.34 -1.18 -10.41
N ARG A 51 4.16 -1.81 -10.51
CA ARG A 51 3.13 -1.41 -11.46
C ARG A 51 2.22 -0.31 -10.92
N GLY A 52 1.98 -0.33 -9.61
CA GLY A 52 1.17 0.69 -8.94
C GLY A 52 0.75 0.27 -7.54
N ARG A 53 -0.11 1.09 -6.93
CA ARG A 53 -0.54 0.94 -5.53
C ARG A 53 -2.05 1.11 -5.43
N VAL A 54 -2.65 0.40 -4.48
CA VAL A 54 -4.07 0.54 -4.12
C VAL A 54 -4.15 0.80 -2.62
N THR A 55 -4.66 1.97 -2.23
CA THR A 55 -4.88 2.34 -0.82
C THR A 55 -6.37 2.46 -0.50
N HIS A 56 -6.72 2.24 0.77
CA HIS A 56 -8.05 2.55 1.31
C HIS A 56 -8.05 3.89 2.08
N ILE A 57 -6.90 4.58 2.19
CA ILE A 57 -6.76 5.88 2.85
C ILE A 57 -6.72 6.96 1.78
N ASP A 58 -7.78 7.76 1.70
CA ASP A 58 -7.90 8.81 0.67
C ASP A 58 -7.26 10.14 1.08
N ASP A 59 -7.10 10.40 2.40
CA ASP A 59 -6.48 11.61 2.94
C ASP A 59 -5.04 11.34 3.38
N PRO A 60 -4.01 11.83 2.65
CA PRO A 60 -2.61 11.69 3.04
C PRO A 60 -2.28 12.35 4.38
N GLU A 61 -3.05 13.34 4.84
CA GLU A 61 -2.83 13.93 6.16
C GLU A 61 -3.08 12.93 7.30
N THR A 62 -3.76 11.82 7.03
CA THR A 62 -3.97 10.71 7.97
C THR A 62 -2.64 10.19 8.53
N PHE A 63 -1.60 10.16 7.70
CA PHE A 63 -0.26 9.71 8.08
C PHE A 63 0.48 10.71 8.97
N LEU A 64 0.26 12.01 8.78
CA LEU A 64 0.85 13.09 9.59
C LEU A 64 0.21 13.19 10.97
N LYS A 65 -1.06 12.81 11.11
CA LYS A 65 -1.84 12.91 12.35
C LYS A 65 -1.60 11.75 13.32
N SER A 66 -0.86 10.73 12.90
CA SER A 66 -0.77 9.44 13.59
C SER A 66 0.10 9.44 14.85
N GLY A 67 1.06 10.37 14.94
CA GLY A 67 2.07 10.37 16.00
C GLY A 67 2.81 9.03 16.12
N TYR A 68 3.20 8.64 17.34
CA TYR A 68 3.99 7.43 17.61
C TYR A 68 3.30 6.09 17.28
N TYR A 69 1.97 6.06 17.10
CA TYR A 69 1.21 4.84 16.83
C TYR A 69 0.23 5.06 15.68
N PHE A 70 0.60 4.59 14.50
CA PHE A 70 -0.28 4.63 13.34
C PHE A 70 -0.98 3.29 13.15
N GLU A 71 -2.26 3.26 13.51
CA GLU A 71 -3.17 2.17 13.20
C GLU A 71 -4.45 2.74 12.59
N SER A 72 -5.01 2.06 11.60
CA SER A 72 -6.28 2.42 11.00
C SER A 72 -7.00 1.15 10.52
N ASP A 73 -8.32 1.12 10.66
CA ASP A 73 -9.16 0.05 10.09
C ASP A 73 -9.13 0.05 8.56
N LEU A 74 -8.59 1.11 7.95
CA LEU A 74 -8.36 1.21 6.51
C LEU A 74 -7.04 0.57 6.08
N PHE A 75 -6.24 -0.02 6.98
CA PHE A 75 -5.03 -0.70 6.57
C PHE A 75 -5.36 -1.92 5.73
N VAL A 76 -4.91 -1.94 4.48
CA VAL A 76 -5.00 -3.13 3.64
C VAL A 76 -4.23 -4.27 4.33
N GLU A 77 -4.93 -5.35 4.67
CA GLU A 77 -4.38 -6.53 5.33
C GLU A 77 -4.27 -7.72 4.37
N ARG A 78 -5.16 -7.77 3.36
CA ARG A 78 -5.24 -8.89 2.41
C ARG A 78 -5.45 -8.38 1.01
N SER A 79 -4.92 -9.13 0.05
CA SER A 79 -5.20 -8.94 -1.37
C SER A 79 -5.39 -10.29 -2.05
N LEU A 80 -6.27 -10.33 -3.04
CA LEU A 80 -6.47 -11.48 -3.92
C LEU A 80 -7.02 -10.97 -5.25
N TYR A 81 -6.96 -11.79 -6.29
CA TYR A 81 -7.60 -11.45 -7.56
C TYR A 81 -8.52 -12.57 -8.03
N ILE A 82 -9.59 -12.16 -8.70
CA ILE A 82 -10.54 -13.04 -9.36
C ILE A 82 -10.71 -12.49 -10.77
N GLU A 83 -10.43 -13.31 -11.78
CA GLU A 83 -10.44 -12.89 -13.18
C GLU A 83 -9.60 -11.62 -13.39
N GLU A 84 -10.17 -10.55 -13.95
CA GLU A 84 -9.51 -9.28 -14.26
C GLU A 84 -9.59 -8.25 -13.12
N SER A 85 -9.98 -8.66 -11.92
CA SER A 85 -10.22 -7.76 -10.79
C SER A 85 -9.30 -8.07 -9.61
N LEU A 86 -8.65 -7.04 -9.08
CA LEU A 86 -7.91 -7.05 -7.83
C LEU A 86 -8.84 -6.65 -6.68
N TYR A 87 -8.86 -7.45 -5.63
CA TYR A 87 -9.59 -7.19 -4.40
C TYR A 87 -8.59 -6.90 -3.30
N THR A 88 -8.76 -5.77 -2.62
CA THR A 88 -8.00 -5.40 -1.42
C THR A 88 -8.97 -5.28 -0.24
N ILE A 89 -8.55 -5.79 0.92
CA ILE A 89 -9.40 -5.91 2.10
C ILE A 89 -8.64 -5.34 3.30
N SER A 90 -9.25 -4.38 3.96
CA SER A 90 -8.91 -3.89 5.30
C SER A 90 -10.00 -4.30 6.29
N ARG A 91 -9.89 -3.88 7.56
CA ARG A 91 -10.95 -4.13 8.55
C ARG A 91 -12.23 -3.36 8.23
N GLY A 92 -12.10 -2.13 7.72
CA GLY A 92 -13.21 -1.22 7.44
C GLY A 92 -13.64 -1.13 5.98
N MET A 93 -12.94 -1.78 5.03
CA MET A 93 -13.26 -1.64 3.60
C MET A 93 -12.81 -2.84 2.76
N LEU A 94 -13.63 -3.18 1.77
CA LEU A 94 -13.23 -3.95 0.60
C LEU A 94 -13.23 -3.02 -0.62
N LYS A 95 -12.13 -2.99 -1.37
CA LYS A 95 -12.00 -2.22 -2.61
C LYS A 95 -11.66 -3.16 -3.78
N VAL A 96 -12.23 -2.87 -4.94
CA VAL A 96 -12.06 -3.64 -6.17
C VAL A 96 -11.48 -2.73 -7.24
N ASN A 97 -10.37 -3.15 -7.84
CA ASN A 97 -9.67 -2.41 -8.89
C ASN A 97 -9.48 -3.28 -10.12
N SER A 98 -9.48 -2.65 -11.29
CA SER A 98 -9.12 -3.29 -12.56
C SER A 98 -7.67 -3.76 -12.52
N LEU A 99 -7.38 -5.02 -12.88
CA LEU A 99 -6.01 -5.48 -13.04
C LEU A 99 -5.31 -4.89 -14.27
N ALA A 100 -6.02 -4.21 -15.17
CA ALA A 100 -5.42 -3.59 -16.36
C ALA A 100 -4.65 -2.31 -16.02
N ASP A 101 -5.18 -1.50 -15.11
CA ASP A 101 -4.68 -0.15 -14.81
C ASP A 101 -4.86 0.28 -13.35
N LEU A 102 -5.36 -0.61 -12.49
CA LEU A 102 -5.66 -0.36 -11.07
C LEU A 102 -6.74 0.70 -10.84
N THR A 103 -7.51 1.07 -11.86
CA THR A 103 -8.66 1.96 -11.69
C THR A 103 -9.69 1.33 -10.76
N GLU A 104 -10.25 2.13 -9.84
CA GLU A 104 -11.30 1.66 -8.94
C GLU A 104 -12.55 1.28 -9.73
N ILE A 105 -13.07 0.07 -9.46
CA ILE A 105 -14.34 -0.43 -9.99
C ILE A 105 -15.44 -0.25 -8.96
N ALA A 106 -15.16 -0.59 -7.69
CA ALA A 106 -16.11 -0.50 -6.60
C ALA A 106 -15.41 -0.48 -5.24
N SER A 107 -16.09 0.07 -4.24
CA SER A 107 -15.69 0.01 -2.84
C SER A 107 -16.91 -0.25 -1.94
N VAL A 108 -16.71 -1.03 -0.89
CA VAL A 108 -17.74 -1.41 0.09
C VAL A 108 -17.18 -1.22 1.49
N PRO A 109 -17.79 -0.36 2.32
CA PRO A 109 -17.43 -0.26 3.73
C PRO A 109 -17.84 -1.54 4.47
N LEU A 110 -16.99 -1.99 5.39
CA LEU A 110 -17.23 -3.16 6.22
C LEU A 110 -17.74 -2.73 7.61
N PRO A 111 -18.59 -3.56 8.25
CA PRO A 111 -19.24 -3.24 9.53
C PRO A 111 -18.29 -3.28 10.72
#